data_AF-X0YGH8-F1
#
_entry.id   AF-X0YGH8-F1
#
_cell.length_a   1.000
_cell.length_b   1.000
_cell.length_c   1.000
_cell.angle_alpha   90.00
_cell.angle_beta   90.00
_cell.angle_gamma   90.00
#
_symmetry.space_group_name_H-M   'P 1'
#
loop_
_entity.id
_entity.type
_entity.pdbx_description
1 polymer ?
#
loop_
_entity_poly.entity_id
_entity_poly.type
_entity_poly.pdbx_seq_one_letter_code
_entity_poly.pdbx_strand_id
1 'polypeptide(L)'
;MEKSEEYKECPECAEDIKVKAFSCRYCGAAVAKRKRIEGGYFIRVILKAEDKIYHGDVYLTDFKCRVSDIMNDDRKFISIVNTIQEIGDDHTKIGFFVLNKSIIHWIHEDK
;
A
#
# COMPACT_ATOMS: atom_id res chain seq x y z
N MET A 1 -21.79 6.45 -18.42
CA MET A 1 -22.31 5.23 -17.77
C MET A 1 -21.87 5.29 -16.31
N GLU A 2 -22.80 5.54 -15.41
CA GLU A 2 -22.50 5.56 -13.97
C GLU A 2 -22.21 4.13 -13.49
N LYS A 3 -21.05 3.95 -12.86
CA LYS A 3 -20.60 2.65 -12.36
C LYS A 3 -21.39 2.38 -11.08
N SER A 4 -22.32 1.43 -11.10
CA SER A 4 -23.10 1.03 -9.93
C SER A 4 -22.15 0.72 -8.77
N GLU A 5 -22.21 1.49 -7.69
CA GLU A 5 -21.40 1.26 -6.50
C GLU A 5 -22.03 0.11 -5.70
N GLU A 6 -21.35 -1.04 -5.65
CA GLU A 6 -21.76 -2.17 -4.82
C GLU A 6 -21.32 -1.96 -3.36
N TYR A 7 -22.21 -2.32 -2.43
CA TYR A 7 -22.01 -2.20 -0.98
C TYR A 7 -21.99 -3.58 -0.30
N LYS A 8 -21.28 -3.68 0.82
CA LYS A 8 -21.23 -4.83 1.73
C LYS A 8 -21.33 -4.33 3.17
N GLU A 9 -21.75 -5.20 4.06
CA GLU A 9 -21.81 -4.90 5.49
C GLU A 9 -20.42 -4.99 6.14
N CYS A 10 -20.11 -4.06 7.05
CA CYS A 10 -18.92 -4.14 7.88
C CYS A 10 -19.10 -5.26 8.94
N PRO A 11 -18.18 -6.25 9.03
CA PRO A 11 -18.31 -7.37 9.96
C PRO A 11 -18.15 -6.97 11.44
N GLU A 12 -17.63 -5.77 11.73
CA GLU A 12 -17.38 -5.31 13.11
C GLU A 12 -18.46 -4.37 13.65
N CYS A 13 -19.13 -3.60 12.79
CA CYS A 13 -20.10 -2.58 13.23
C CYS A 13 -21.42 -2.60 12.46
N ALA A 14 -21.62 -3.57 11.56
CA ALA A 14 -22.83 -3.74 10.75
C ALA A 14 -23.16 -2.59 9.78
N GLU A 15 -22.29 -1.58 9.66
CA GLU A 15 -22.52 -0.45 8.75
C GLU A 15 -22.24 -0.81 7.29
N ASP A 16 -23.03 -0.23 6.38
CA ASP A 16 -22.88 -0.40 4.94
C ASP A 16 -21.66 0.36 4.41
N ILE A 17 -20.74 -0.38 3.79
CA ILE A 17 -19.50 0.14 3.23
C ILE A 17 -19.36 -0.33 1.78
N LYS A 18 -18.58 0.41 0.98
CA LYS A 18 -18.30 -0.01 -0.40
C LYS A 18 -17.66 -1.40 -0.41
N VAL A 19 -17.99 -2.27 -1.37
CA VAL A 19 -17.36 -3.61 -1.49
C VAL A 19 -15.83 -3.51 -1.54
N LYS A 20 -15.33 -2.47 -2.22
CA LYS A 20 -13.91 -2.13 -2.37
C LYS A 20 -13.28 -1.44 -1.16
N ALA A 21 -14.04 -1.19 -0.09
CA ALA A 21 -13.52 -0.56 1.11
C ALA A 21 -12.47 -1.45 1.79
N PHE A 22 -11.29 -0.86 2.03
CA PHE A 22 -10.18 -1.49 2.76
C PHE A 22 -10.34 -1.36 4.27
N SER A 23 -10.95 -0.27 4.73
CA SER A 23 -11.31 -0.01 6.11
C SER A 23 -12.74 0.52 6.18
N CYS A 24 -13.43 0.25 7.29
CA CYS A 24 -14.73 0.80 7.57
C CYS A 24 -14.57 2.28 7.90
N ARG A 25 -15.35 3.14 7.24
CA ARG A 25 -15.35 4.59 7.51
C ARG A 25 -15.97 4.96 8.87
N TYR A 26 -16.74 4.05 9.46
CA TYR A 26 -17.50 4.30 10.69
C TYR A 26 -16.73 3.83 11.92
N CYS A 27 -16.24 2.58 11.92
CA CYS A 27 -15.51 2.02 13.07
C CYS A 27 -13.99 1.94 12.86
N GLY A 28 -13.47 2.20 11.65
CA GLY A 28 -12.05 2.12 11.35
C GLY A 28 -11.50 0.70 11.16
N ALA A 29 -12.30 -0.35 11.38
CA ALA A 29 -11.86 -1.74 11.22
C ALA A 29 -11.41 -2.04 9.79
N ALA A 30 -10.38 -2.89 9.64
CA ALA A 30 -9.94 -3.34 8.32
C ALA A 30 -10.93 -4.38 7.75
N VAL A 31 -11.39 -4.18 6.52
CA VAL A 31 -12.48 -4.98 5.91
C VAL A 31 -12.09 -5.64 4.58
N ALA A 32 -10.90 -5.34 4.07
CA ALA A 32 -10.34 -6.08 2.96
C ALA A 32 -9.66 -7.35 3.47
N LYS A 33 -10.01 -8.50 2.86
CA LYS A 33 -9.23 -9.74 2.98
C LYS A 33 -7.87 -9.50 2.30
N ARG A 34 -6.87 -9.08 3.08
CA ARG A 34 -5.48 -9.07 2.62
C ARG A 34 -5.05 -10.52 2.46
N LYS A 35 -4.27 -10.85 1.43
CA LYS A 35 -3.65 -12.17 1.30
C LYS A 35 -2.63 -12.30 2.45
N ARG A 36 -3.09 -12.85 3.57
CA ARG A 36 -2.27 -13.11 4.75
C ARG A 36 -1.36 -14.29 4.45
N ILE A 37 -0.12 -14.14 4.85
CA ILE A 37 0.87 -15.21 4.92
C ILE A 37 1.30 -15.33 6.38
N GLU A 38 2.00 -16.39 6.75
CA GLU A 38 2.47 -16.54 8.13
C GLU A 38 3.28 -15.31 8.58
N GLY A 39 2.88 -14.71 9.70
CA GLY A 39 3.51 -13.54 10.30
C GLY A 39 3.15 -12.17 9.71
N GLY A 40 2.30 -12.09 8.67
CA GLY A 40 1.94 -10.80 8.08
C GLY A 40 1.16 -10.84 6.76
N TYR A 41 1.26 -9.76 5.99
CA TYR A 41 0.58 -9.62 4.71
C TYR A 41 1.27 -8.61 3.81
N PHE A 42 0.99 -8.68 2.51
CA PHE A 42 1.45 -7.70 1.54
C PHE A 42 0.43 -6.58 1.36
N ILE A 43 0.94 -5.35 1.23
CA ILE A 43 0.18 -4.19 0.80
C ILE A 43 0.75 -3.65 -0.51
N ARG A 44 -0.13 -3.34 -1.46
CA ARG A 44 0.29 -2.67 -2.69
C ARG A 44 0.60 -1.20 -2.40
N VAL A 45 1.76 -0.74 -2.86
CA VAL A 45 2.21 0.64 -2.78
C VAL A 45 2.49 1.17 -4.18
N ILE A 46 2.39 2.48 -4.32
CA ILE A 46 2.78 3.22 -5.52
C ILE A 46 3.98 4.08 -5.13
N LEU A 47 5.10 3.91 -5.81
CA LEU A 47 6.26 4.79 -5.70
C LEU A 47 6.32 5.67 -6.95
N LYS A 48 6.31 6.98 -6.76
CA LYS A 48 6.60 7.95 -7.82
C LYS A 48 8.05 8.42 -7.67
N ALA A 49 8.86 8.24 -8.70
CA ALA A 49 10.24 8.70 -8.75
C ALA A 49 10.45 9.46 -10.06
N GLU A 50 10.58 10.79 -9.97
CA GLU A 50 10.67 11.70 -11.12
C GLU A 50 9.51 11.48 -12.13
N ASP A 51 9.84 11.01 -13.32
CA ASP A 51 8.94 10.72 -14.44
C ASP A 51 8.39 9.28 -14.42
N LYS A 52 8.79 8.46 -13.44
CA LYS A 52 8.46 7.03 -13.36
C LYS A 52 7.50 6.74 -12.23
N ILE A 53 6.59 5.80 -12.48
CA ILE A 53 5.66 5.26 -11.49
C ILE A 53 5.92 3.76 -11.37
N TYR A 54 6.04 3.30 -10.12
CA TYR A 54 6.25 1.90 -9.80
C TYR A 54 5.11 1.40 -8.92
N HIS A 55 4.55 0.27 -9.28
CA HIS A 55 3.56 -0.46 -8.50
C HIS A 55 4.21 -1.71 -7.95
N GLY A 56 4.15 -1.92 -6.65
CA GLY A 56 4.72 -3.12 -6.04
C GLY A 56 4.12 -3.40 -4.68
N ASP A 57 4.61 -4.46 -4.06
CA ASP A 57 4.07 -4.96 -2.81
C ASP A 57 5.11 -4.83 -1.70
N VAL A 58 4.68 -4.32 -0.54
CA VAL A 58 5.49 -4.24 0.66
C VAL A 58 4.94 -5.17 1.72
N TYR A 59 5.82 -5.91 2.39
CA TYR A 59 5.44 -6.79 3.48
C TYR A 59 5.27 -6.03 4.79
N LEU A 60 4.12 -6.22 5.43
CA LEU A 60 3.75 -5.73 6.75
C LEU A 60 3.59 -6.91 7.69
N THR A 61 4.30 -6.90 8.82
CA THR A 61 4.13 -7.90 9.89
C THR A 61 2.79 -7.71 10.60
N ASP A 62 2.25 -8.75 11.23
CA ASP A 62 0.96 -8.68 11.93
C ASP A 62 0.90 -7.59 13.02
N PHE A 63 2.03 -7.20 13.60
CA PHE A 63 2.13 -6.15 14.61
C PHE A 63 2.37 -4.74 14.04
N LYS A 64 2.59 -4.59 12.72
CA LYS A 64 2.85 -3.31 12.03
C LYS A 64 1.80 -3.10 10.96
N CYS A 65 0.70 -2.48 11.34
CA CYS A 65 -0.53 -2.45 10.55
C CYS A 65 -0.55 -1.40 9.44
N ARG A 66 0.40 -0.46 9.45
CA ARG A 66 0.45 0.69 8.54
C ARG A 66 1.80 0.75 7.81
N VAL A 67 1.78 1.32 6.60
CA VAL A 67 3.02 1.65 5.87
C VAL A 67 3.89 2.62 6.68
N SER A 68 3.29 3.53 7.43
CA SER A 68 4.03 4.41 8.34
C SER A 68 4.86 3.63 9.38
N ASP A 69 4.38 2.49 9.86
CA ASP A 69 5.04 1.73 10.93
C ASP A 69 6.36 1.13 10.43
N ILE A 70 6.42 0.79 9.15
CA ILE A 70 7.63 0.25 8.51
C ILE A 70 8.57 1.35 8.03
N MET A 71 8.02 2.48 7.58
CA MET A 71 8.81 3.64 7.18
C MET A 71 9.56 4.23 8.38
N ASN A 72 8.99 4.16 9.58
CA ASN A 72 9.55 4.75 10.80
C ASN A 72 10.25 3.77 11.74
N ASP A 73 10.35 2.47 11.41
CA ASP A 73 11.06 1.52 12.27
C ASP A 73 12.59 1.53 12.10
N ASP A 74 13.28 0.62 12.77
CA ASP A 74 14.76 0.56 12.77
C ASP A 74 15.37 -0.06 11.50
N ARG A 75 14.57 -0.60 10.57
CA ARG A 75 15.11 -1.20 9.34
C ARG A 75 15.78 -0.12 8.50
N LYS A 76 16.94 -0.45 7.92
CA LYS A 76 17.66 0.42 6.97
C LYS A 76 17.11 0.34 5.57
N PHE A 77 16.48 -0.78 5.21
CA PHE A 77 16.00 -1.06 3.87
C PHE A 77 14.56 -1.53 3.89
N ILE A 78 13.77 -1.10 2.91
CA ILE A 78 12.42 -1.61 2.64
C ILE A 78 12.41 -2.21 1.24
N SER A 79 12.15 -3.51 1.14
CA SER A 79 11.97 -4.19 -0.13
C SER A 79 10.54 -4.00 -0.64
N ILE A 80 10.41 -3.63 -1.91
CA ILE A 80 9.16 -3.59 -2.65
C ILE A 80 9.27 -4.64 -3.75
N VAL A 81 8.42 -5.67 -3.66
CA VAL A 81 8.47 -6.86 -4.54
C VAL A 81 7.34 -6.86 -5.56
N ASN A 82 7.33 -7.83 -6.48
CA ASN A 82 6.37 -7.93 -7.59
C ASN A 82 6.23 -6.62 -8.38
N THR A 83 7.34 -5.90 -8.54
CA THR A 83 7.29 -4.52 -9.05
C THR A 83 7.05 -4.49 -10.55
N ILE A 84 6.15 -3.59 -10.94
CA ILE A 84 5.88 -3.19 -12.32
C ILE A 84 6.15 -1.70 -12.42
N GLN A 85 6.92 -1.30 -13.44
CA GLN A 85 7.13 0.09 -13.81
C GLN A 85 6.15 0.46 -14.92
N GLU A 86 5.46 1.59 -14.75
CA GLU A 86 4.66 2.25 -15.79
C GLU A 86 5.56 3.23 -16.56
N ILE A 87 5.58 3.11 -17.89
CA ILE A 87 6.24 4.04 -18.81
C ILE A 87 5.23 4.37 -19.91
N GLY A 88 4.53 5.51 -19.80
CA GLY A 88 3.40 5.80 -20.69
C GLY A 88 2.30 4.75 -20.54
N ASP A 89 1.92 4.10 -21.65
CA ASP A 89 0.94 2.99 -21.66
C ASP A 89 1.61 1.61 -21.44
N ASP A 90 2.94 1.53 -21.44
CA ASP A 90 3.69 0.29 -21.30
C ASP A 90 3.96 -0.08 -19.84
N HIS A 91 3.97 -1.39 -19.58
CA HIS A 91 4.20 -1.95 -18.25
C HIS A 91 5.38 -2.93 -18.28
N THR A 92 6.47 -2.60 -17.58
CA THR A 92 7.68 -3.44 -17.49
C THR A 92 7.78 -4.11 -16.14
N LYS A 93 7.97 -5.45 -16.11
CA LYS A 93 8.23 -6.19 -14.87
C LYS A 93 9.68 -5.98 -14.42
N ILE A 94 9.85 -5.45 -13.22
CA ILE A 94 11.17 -5.19 -12.60
C ILE A 94 11.54 -6.30 -11.60
N GLY A 95 10.55 -6.96 -11.00
CA GLY A 95 10.79 -7.95 -9.96
C GLY A 95 10.76 -7.30 -8.57
N PHE A 96 11.81 -6.57 -8.18
CA PHE A 96 11.83 -5.84 -6.91
C PHE A 96 12.74 -4.61 -6.93
N PHE A 97 12.52 -3.69 -5.99
CA PHE A 97 13.44 -2.60 -5.64
C PHE A 97 13.57 -2.46 -4.12
N VAL A 98 14.59 -1.76 -3.67
CA VAL A 98 14.87 -1.56 -2.25
C VAL A 98 15.02 -0.08 -1.96
N LEU A 99 14.19 0.44 -1.05
CA LEU A 99 14.33 1.79 -0.53
C LEU A 99 15.37 1.80 0.59
N ASN A 100 16.41 2.62 0.44
CA ASN A 100 17.37 2.88 1.51
C ASN A 100 16.86 4.04 2.38
N LYS A 101 16.41 3.73 3.60
CA LYS A 101 15.87 4.71 4.54
C LYS A 101 16.91 5.72 5.03
N SER A 102 18.20 5.39 4.94
CA SER A 102 19.29 6.24 5.42
C SER A 102 19.54 7.46 4.53
N ILE A 103 19.00 7.47 3.30
CA ILE A 103 19.13 8.56 2.34
C ILE A 103 17.80 9.28 2.08
N ILE A 104 16.73 8.89 2.75
CA ILE A 104 15.43 9.57 2.64
C ILE A 104 15.50 10.86 3.45
N HIS A 105 15.25 11.99 2.80
CA HIS A 105 15.16 13.30 3.44
C HIS A 105 13.86 13.99 3.05
N TRP A 106 13.44 14.95 3.87
CA TRP A 106 12.36 15.85 3.51
C TRP A 106 12.77 16.71 2.32
N ILE A 107 11.85 16.92 1.38
CA ILE A 107 12.01 17.92 0.33
C ILE A 107 11.49 19.23 0.92
N HIS A 108 12.39 20.16 1.22
CA HIS A 108 12.01 21.53 1.52
C HIS A 108 11.84 22.26 0.18
N GLU A 109 10.62 22.67 -0.15
CA GLU A 109 10.43 23.67 -1.20
C GLU A 109 10.81 25.01 -0.58
N ASP A 110 11.98 25.52 -0.93
CA ASP A 110 12.35 26.90 -0.63
C ASP A 110 11.31 27.81 -1.30
N LYS A 111 10.53 28.51 -0.48
CA LYS A 111 9.51 29.47 -0.91
C LYS A 111 10.12 30.74 -1.47
#